data_AF-A0A6J6Q5T5-F1
#
_entry.id   AF-A0A6J6Q5T5-F1
#
_cell.length_a   1.000
_cell.length_b   1.000
_cell.length_c   1.000
_cell.angle_alpha   90.00
_cell.angle_beta   90.00
_cell.angle_gamma   90.00
#
_symmetry.space_group_name_H-M   'P 1'
#
loop_
_entity.id
_entity.type
_entity.pdbx_description
1 polymer ?
#
loop_
_entity_poly.entity_id
_entity_poly.type
_entity_poly.pdbx_seq_one_letter_code
_entity_poly.pdbx_strand_id
1 'polypeptide(L)'
;MIAEVGSWEGVAVAPHRFGGTEFRLGGREIGHIHTEGIADLPFTRRVRDMLIETGRAHVHRILPDSGWVERRLATDDDATEVIELFRLSYERAQVANAVRAKREAERPG
;
A
#
# COMPACT_ATOMS: atom_id res chain seq x y z
N MET A 1 -2.62 2.40 14.00
CA MET A 1 -2.49 2.10 12.56
C MET A 1 -3.31 3.03 11.66
N ILE A 2 -4.65 3.00 11.62
CA ILE A 2 -5.42 3.86 10.68
C ILE A 2 -5.10 5.35 10.88
N ALA A 3 -5.13 5.82 12.14
CA ALA A 3 -4.78 7.21 12.47
C ALA A 3 -3.32 7.55 12.12
N GLU A 4 -2.41 6.58 12.22
CA GLU A 4 -0.99 6.76 11.88
C GLU A 4 -0.82 6.93 10.37
N VAL A 5 -1.27 5.95 9.57
CA VAL A 5 -1.14 5.99 8.10
C VAL A 5 -1.91 7.18 7.51
N GLY A 6 -3.09 7.48 8.06
CA GLY A 6 -3.92 8.61 7.65
C GLY A 6 -3.33 9.98 8.02
N SER A 7 -2.32 10.06 8.89
CA SER A 7 -1.64 11.31 9.25
C SER A 7 -0.52 11.69 8.28
N TRP A 8 -0.09 10.77 7.41
CA TRP A 8 1.03 11.01 6.51
C TRP A 8 0.69 12.06 5.44
N GLU A 9 1.67 12.88 5.09
CA GLU A 9 1.49 13.98 4.16
C GLU A 9 0.94 13.50 2.81
N GLY A 10 -0.18 14.10 2.39
CA GLY A 10 -0.84 13.80 1.13
C GLY A 10 -1.68 12.51 1.11
N VAL A 11 -1.76 11.79 2.24
CA VAL A 11 -2.62 10.60 2.35
C VAL A 11 -4.07 11.03 2.61
N ALA A 12 -4.97 10.52 1.76
CA ALA A 12 -6.41 10.57 1.95
C ALA A 12 -6.92 9.22 2.46
N VAL A 13 -7.87 9.26 3.39
CA VAL A 13 -8.53 8.09 3.98
C VAL A 13 -9.98 8.05 3.52
N ALA A 14 -10.42 6.91 2.98
CA ALA A 14 -11.81 6.73 2.53
C ALA A 14 -12.33 5.32 2.85
N PRO A 15 -13.66 5.11 2.86
CA PRO A 15 -14.23 3.77 2.88
C PRO A 15 -13.80 3.00 1.62
N HIS A 16 -13.35 1.75 1.80
CA HIS A 16 -13.03 0.89 0.67
C HIS A 16 -14.30 0.21 0.13
N ARG A 17 -14.44 0.14 -1.20
CA ARG A 17 -15.65 -0.35 -1.87
C ARG A 17 -16.02 -1.81 -1.58
N PHE A 18 -15.08 -2.59 -1.08
CA PHE A 18 -15.29 -3.99 -0.67
C PHE A 18 -15.38 -4.16 0.85
N GLY A 19 -15.59 -3.07 1.58
CA GLY A 19 -15.52 -3.03 3.03
C GLY A 19 -14.14 -2.63 3.53
N GLY A 20 -14.11 -1.94 4.67
CA GLY A 20 -12.88 -1.47 5.30
C GLY A 20 -12.47 -0.04 4.94
N THR A 21 -11.18 0.24 5.03
CA THR A 21 -10.58 1.57 4.89
C THR A 21 -9.48 1.55 3.84
N GLU A 22 -9.59 2.40 2.82
CA GLU A 22 -8.55 2.61 1.81
C GLU A 22 -7.72 3.86 2.09
N PHE A 23 -6.45 3.80 1.71
CA PHE A 23 -5.49 4.90 1.81
C PHE A 23 -4.97 5.26 0.42
N ARG A 24 -4.99 6.54 0.09
CA ARG A 24 -4.59 7.04 -1.23
C ARG A 24 -3.59 8.17 -1.12
N LEU A 25 -2.57 8.17 -1.96
CA LEU A 25 -1.66 9.29 -2.18
C LEU A 25 -1.97 9.91 -3.55
N GLY A 26 -2.69 11.04 -3.53
CA GLY A 26 -3.26 11.64 -4.75
C GLY A 26 -4.18 10.65 -5.47
N GLY A 27 -3.92 10.40 -6.75
CA GLY A 27 -4.71 9.45 -7.56
C GLY A 27 -4.40 7.97 -7.30
N ARG A 28 -3.39 7.63 -6.49
CA ARG A 28 -2.87 6.27 -6.34
C ARG A 28 -3.26 5.66 -4.99
N GLU A 29 -3.78 4.45 -5.00
CA GLU A 29 -3.97 3.66 -3.78
C GLU A 29 -2.62 3.15 -3.28
N ILE A 30 -2.36 3.32 -1.98
CA ILE A 30 -1.16 2.79 -1.31
C ILE A 30 -1.47 1.54 -0.47
N GLY A 31 -2.74 1.20 -0.28
CA GLY A 31 -3.24 -0.04 0.31
C GLY A 31 -4.60 0.18 0.97
N HIS A 32 -5.20 -0.90 1.45
CA HIS A 32 -6.44 -0.86 2.23
C HIS A 32 -6.45 -1.94 3.31
N ILE A 33 -7.30 -1.75 4.31
CA ILE A 33 -7.53 -2.70 5.40
C ILE A 33 -9.00 -3.07 5.39
N HIS A 34 -9.30 -4.36 5.23
CA HIS A 34 -10.66 -4.90 5.31
C HIS A 34 -11.15 -4.94 6.77
N THR A 35 -12.48 -4.98 6.94
CA THR A 35 -13.12 -5.07 8.26
C THR A 35 -12.73 -6.31 9.05
N GLU A 36 -12.28 -7.36 8.38
CA GLU A 36 -11.84 -8.63 8.96
C GLU A 36 -10.38 -8.63 9.42
N GLY A 37 -9.69 -7.47 9.36
CA GLY A 37 -8.30 -7.34 9.79
C GLY A 37 -7.30 -7.92 8.79
N ILE A 38 -7.55 -7.72 7.49
CA ILE A 38 -6.60 -8.07 6.42
C ILE A 38 -6.18 -6.78 5.73
N ALA A 39 -4.87 -6.55 5.64
CA ALA A 39 -4.29 -5.44 4.88
C ALA A 39 -3.83 -5.95 3.51
N ASP A 40 -4.32 -5.31 2.45
CA ASP A 40 -3.92 -5.58 1.07
C ASP A 40 -3.15 -4.38 0.53
N LEU A 41 -1.94 -4.62 0.01
CA LEU A 41 -1.02 -3.55 -0.41
C LEU A 41 -0.49 -3.78 -1.84
N PRO A 42 -0.53 -2.75 -2.72
CA PRO A 42 -0.04 -2.85 -4.09
C PRO A 42 1.47 -2.63 -4.20
N PHE A 43 2.19 -3.65 -4.68
CA PHE A 43 3.61 -3.54 -5.03
C PHE A 43 3.89 -3.90 -6.50
N THR A 44 5.16 -3.86 -6.91
CA THR A 44 5.61 -4.55 -8.13
C THR A 44 5.82 -6.03 -7.81
N ARG A 45 5.70 -6.91 -8.81
CA ARG A 45 5.94 -8.36 -8.64
C ARG A 45 7.27 -8.66 -7.93
N ARG A 46 8.37 -8.03 -8.37
CA ARG A 46 9.68 -8.18 -7.71
C ARG A 46 9.66 -7.82 -6.21
N VAL A 47 8.97 -6.75 -5.81
CA VAL A 47 8.90 -6.35 -4.40
C VAL A 47 8.03 -7.31 -3.62
N ARG A 48 6.89 -7.70 -4.19
CA ARG A 48 6.02 -8.73 -3.62
C ARG A 48 6.79 -10.03 -3.37
N ASP A 49 7.54 -10.53 -4.34
CA ASP A 49 8.28 -11.79 -4.23
C ASP A 49 9.26 -11.74 -3.05
N MET A 50 10.00 -10.63 -2.89
CA MET A 50 10.89 -10.42 -1.74
C MET A 50 10.13 -10.37 -0.40
N LEU A 51 8.97 -9.71 -0.34
CA LEU A 51 8.16 -9.63 0.88
C LEU A 51 7.62 -11.00 1.30
N ILE A 52 7.27 -11.85 0.33
CA ILE A 52 6.83 -13.23 0.58
C ILE A 52 8.01 -14.10 1.01
N GLU A 53 9.14 -14.03 0.31
CA GLU A 53 10.34 -14.81 0.61
C GLU A 53 10.87 -14.51 2.03
N THR A 54 10.78 -13.25 2.46
CA THR A 54 11.19 -12.81 3.80
C THR A 54 10.11 -13.01 4.87
N GLY A 55 8.95 -13.56 4.52
CA GLY A 55 7.85 -13.84 5.47
C GLY A 55 7.11 -12.59 5.97
N ARG A 56 7.39 -11.41 5.41
CA ARG A 56 6.75 -10.14 5.78
C ARG A 56 5.30 -10.05 5.32
N ALA A 57 4.96 -10.71 4.21
CA ALA A 57 3.61 -10.73 3.69
C ALA A 57 3.28 -12.05 2.98
N HIS A 58 2.01 -12.24 2.62
CA HIS A 58 1.52 -13.42 1.90
C HIS A 58 1.04 -13.06 0.50
N VAL A 59 0.90 -14.07 -0.35
CA VAL A 59 0.26 -13.93 -1.67
C VAL A 59 -1.16 -13.43 -1.48
N HIS A 60 -1.53 -12.36 -2.18
CA HIS A 60 -2.89 -11.85 -2.14
C HIS A 60 -3.88 -12.89 -2.68
N ARG A 61 -4.83 -13.31 -1.86
CA ARG A 61 -5.76 -14.44 -2.15
C ARG A 61 -6.54 -14.30 -3.45
N ILE A 62 -7.09 -13.11 -3.73
CA ILE A 62 -7.93 -12.86 -4.92
C ILE A 62 -7.12 -12.52 -6.18
N LEU A 63 -5.95 -11.90 -6.02
CA LEU A 63 -5.10 -11.44 -7.12
C LEU A 63 -3.72 -12.12 -7.04
N PRO A 64 -3.67 -13.47 -7.08
CA PRO A 64 -2.47 -14.23 -6.76
C PRO A 64 -1.35 -14.00 -7.77
N ASP A 65 -1.64 -13.57 -9.00
CA ASP A 65 -0.62 -13.30 -10.03
C ASP A 65 -0.21 -11.84 -10.14
N SER A 66 -0.82 -10.93 -9.37
CA SER A 66 -0.57 -9.48 -9.45
C SER A 66 0.75 -9.06 -8.77
N GLY A 67 0.91 -7.78 -8.40
CA GLY A 67 1.96 -7.35 -7.48
C GLY A 67 1.45 -7.14 -6.05
N TRP A 68 0.19 -7.44 -5.78
CA TRP A 68 -0.42 -7.24 -4.47
C TRP A 68 0.01 -8.30 -3.47
N VAL A 69 0.12 -7.92 -2.20
CA VAL A 69 0.33 -8.80 -1.05
C VAL A 69 -0.84 -8.67 -0.08
N GLU A 70 -1.07 -9.69 0.75
CA GLU A 70 -1.95 -9.63 1.92
C GLU A 70 -1.16 -9.82 3.23
N ARG A 71 -1.57 -9.15 4.31
CA ARG A 71 -1.08 -9.39 5.68
C ARG A 71 -2.23 -9.34 6.67
N ARG A 72 -2.34 -10.34 7.55
CA ARG A 72 -3.36 -10.38 8.60
C ARG A 72 -2.91 -9.58 9.82
N LEU A 73 -3.86 -8.89 10.45
CA LEU A 73 -3.71 -8.16 11.71
C LEU A 73 -4.28 -9.01 12.84
N ALA A 74 -3.44 -9.78 13.52
CA ALA A 74 -3.86 -10.59 14.67
C ALA A 74 -3.21 -10.10 15.98
N THR A 75 -2.07 -9.43 15.89
CA THR A 75 -1.24 -8.99 17.03
C THR A 75 -0.78 -7.54 16.84
N ASP A 76 -0.24 -6.94 17.91
CA ASP A 76 0.37 -5.60 17.85
C ASP A 76 1.63 -5.58 16.96
N ASP A 77 2.38 -6.70 16.92
CA ASP A 77 3.53 -6.86 16.01
C ASP A 77 3.07 -6.84 14.55
N ASP A 78 1.92 -7.46 14.24
CA ASP A 78 1.33 -7.39 12.90
C ASP A 78 0.93 -5.95 12.53
N ALA A 79 0.41 -5.18 13.50
CA ALA A 79 0.06 -3.78 13.26
C ALA A 79 1.30 -2.95 12.93
N THR A 80 2.42 -3.19 13.63
CA THR A 80 3.71 -2.57 13.33
C THR A 80 4.18 -2.94 11.93
N GLU A 81 4.20 -4.23 11.59
CA GLU A 81 4.59 -4.71 10.25
C GLU A 81 3.71 -4.12 9.14
N VAL A 82 2.39 -4.06 9.32
CA VAL A 82 1.49 -3.47 8.33
C VAL A 82 1.76 -1.98 8.15
N ILE A 83 2.04 -1.23 9.22
CA ILE A 83 2.44 0.19 9.11
C ILE A 83 3.73 0.32 8.29
N GLU A 84 4.72 -0.54 8.51
CA GLU A 84 5.96 -0.54 7.70
C GLU A 84 5.70 -0.85 6.22
N LEU A 85 4.83 -1.83 5.93
CA LEU A 85 4.44 -2.14 4.55
C LEU A 85 3.72 -0.96 3.89
N PHE A 86 2.83 -0.27 4.62
CA PHE A 86 2.23 0.98 4.15
C PHE A 86 3.29 2.04 3.89
N ARG A 87 4.31 2.15 4.76
CA ARG A 87 5.39 3.14 4.62
C ARG A 87 6.19 2.88 3.35
N LEU A 88 6.53 1.62 3.08
CA LEU A 88 7.19 1.22 1.84
C LEU A 88 6.34 1.57 0.61
N SER A 89 5.03 1.31 0.65
CA SER A 89 4.10 1.64 -0.44
C SER A 89 4.02 3.16 -0.67
N TYR A 90 3.92 3.93 0.41
CA TYR A 90 3.89 5.39 0.42
C TYR A 90 5.15 6.01 -0.19
N GLU A 91 6.34 5.60 0.26
CA GLU A 91 7.61 6.14 -0.25
C GLU A 91 7.80 5.84 -1.75
N ARG A 92 7.44 4.62 -2.18
CA ARG A 92 7.45 4.27 -3.60
C ARG A 92 6.46 5.10 -4.42
N ALA A 93 5.29 5.39 -3.86
CA ALA A 93 4.29 6.24 -4.51
C ALA A 93 4.77 7.70 -4.62
N GLN A 94 5.43 8.24 -3.59
CA GLN A 94 6.04 9.57 -3.62
C GLN A 94 7.09 9.68 -4.73
N VAL A 95 8.01 8.72 -4.82
CA VAL A 95 9.02 8.70 -5.89
C VAL A 95 8.38 8.61 -7.27
N ALA A 96 7.36 7.76 -7.44
CA ALA A 96 6.65 7.63 -8.71
C ALA A 96 5.93 8.94 -9.12
N ASN A 97 5.30 9.62 -8.16
CA ASN A 97 4.64 10.90 -8.39
C ASN A 97 5.64 11.99 -8.77
N ALA A 98 6.79 12.07 -8.10
CA ALA A 98 7.86 13.02 -8.41
C ALA A 98 8.43 12.80 -9.82
N VAL A 99 8.68 11.54 -10.20
CA VAL A 99 9.15 11.19 -11.56
C VAL A 99 8.11 11.55 -12.61
N ARG A 100 6.82 11.31 -12.34
CA ARG A 100 5.73 11.67 -13.25
C ARG A 100 5.63 13.19 -13.44
N ALA A 101 5.65 13.95 -12.34
CA ALA A 101 5.59 15.41 -12.38
C ALA A 101 6.75 16.00 -13.20
N LYS A 102 7.98 15.47 -13.01
CA LYS A 102 9.15 15.87 -13.81
C LYS A 102 8.94 15.61 -15.30
N ARG A 103 8.46 14.41 -15.67
CA ARG A 103 8.18 14.06 -17.08
C ARG A 103 7.09 14.92 -17.71
N GLU A 104 6.08 15.30 -16.95
CA GLU A 104 5.00 16.19 -17.42
C GLU A 104 5.53 17.61 -17.66
N ALA A 105 6.42 18.12 -16.79
CA ALA A 105 7.07 19.41 -16.98
C ALA A 105 8.04 19.45 -18.18
N GLU A 106 8.65 18.32 -18.52
CA GLU A 106 9.61 18.18 -19.64
C GLU A 106 8.94 17.84 -20.99
N ARG A 107 7.61 17.68 -21.05
CA ARG A 107 6.91 17.33 -22.30
C ARG A 107 6.89 18.55 -23.25
N PRO A 108 7.42 18.45 -24.49
CA PRO A 108 7.23 19.49 -25.49
C PRO A 108 5.74 19.61 -25.84
N GLY A 109 5.27 20.86 -25.90
CA GLY A 109 3.89 21.22 -26.23
C GLY A 109 3.51 20.94 -27.67
#